data_AF-A0A7S1HQ82-F1
#
_entry.id   AF-A0A7S1HQ82-F1
#
_cell.length_a   1.000
_cell.length_b   1.000
_cell.length_c   1.000
_cell.angle_alpha   90.00
_cell.angle_beta   90.00
_cell.angle_gamma   90.00
#
_symmetry.space_group_name_H-M   'P 1'
#
loop_
_entity.id
_entity.type
_entity.pdbx_description
1 polymer ?
#
loop_
_entity_poly.entity_id
_entity_poly.type
_entity_poly.pdbx_seq_one_letter_code
_entity_poly.pdbx_strand_id
1 'polypeptide(L)'
;AYIHMLSAVVPLVSGMAVTLHGSPQSRSPLVNWYAIEAGIPFSMAPPRPSNHPFGQIPFLTDDDGVEVFESGACLLYLADKYKSSSAVERASWTKWVVWANSELDGLCFGAVPGDHRVRGESMSRP
;
A
#
# COMPACT_ATOMS: atom_id res chain seq x y z
N ALA A 1 -15.39 -46.74 -9.44
CA ALA A 1 -14.59 -45.93 -8.51
C ALA A 1 -14.74 -44.47 -8.93
N TYR A 2 -15.59 -43.72 -8.24
CA TYR A 2 -15.92 -42.33 -8.56
C TYR A 2 -15.02 -41.45 -7.68
N ILE A 3 -14.10 -40.71 -8.29
CA ILE A 3 -13.16 -39.84 -7.59
C ILE A 3 -13.89 -38.54 -7.25
N HIS A 4 -14.16 -38.32 -5.97
CA HIS A 4 -14.57 -37.02 -5.44
C HIS A 4 -13.39 -36.05 -5.53
N MET A 5 -13.39 -35.22 -6.57
CA MET A 5 -12.61 -33.99 -6.59
C MET A 5 -13.32 -32.99 -5.68
N LEU A 6 -12.87 -32.89 -4.43
CA LEU A 6 -13.28 -31.84 -3.50
C LEU A 6 -12.89 -30.50 -4.13
N SER A 7 -13.85 -29.77 -4.69
CA SER A 7 -13.68 -28.35 -4.90
C SER A 7 -13.54 -27.71 -3.52
N ALA A 8 -12.36 -27.16 -3.23
CA ALA A 8 -12.24 -26.22 -2.14
C ALA A 8 -13.16 -25.05 -2.49
N VAL A 9 -14.34 -25.01 -1.88
CA VAL A 9 -15.19 -23.83 -1.86
C VAL A 9 -14.43 -22.83 -1.00
N VAL A 10 -13.60 -22.01 -1.65
CA VAL A 10 -13.08 -20.78 -1.04
C VAL A 10 -14.32 -19.97 -0.67
N PRO A 11 -14.55 -19.65 0.61
CA PRO A 11 -15.67 -18.80 0.96
C PRO A 11 -15.44 -17.47 0.23
N LEU A 12 -16.39 -17.05 -0.62
CA LEU A 12 -16.44 -15.63 -0.97
C LEU A 12 -16.71 -14.90 0.33
N VAL A 13 -15.68 -14.25 0.88
CA VAL A 13 -15.87 -13.24 1.91
C VAL A 13 -16.69 -12.14 1.25
N SER A 14 -17.99 -12.16 1.50
CA SER A 14 -18.90 -11.10 1.09
C SER A 14 -18.73 -9.94 2.08
N GLY A 15 -17.72 -9.13 1.83
CA GLY A 15 -17.41 -7.87 2.51
C GLY A 15 -16.02 -7.39 2.11
N MET A 16 -15.79 -6.07 2.15
CA MET A 16 -14.44 -5.51 2.38
C MET A 16 -13.55 -5.34 1.15
N ALA A 17 -13.61 -4.17 0.52
CA ALA A 17 -12.85 -3.85 -0.68
C ALA A 17 -11.76 -2.79 -0.44
N VAL A 18 -10.57 -3.23 -0.04
CA VAL A 18 -9.36 -2.41 -0.16
C VAL A 18 -9.21 -2.01 -1.63
N THR A 19 -9.14 -0.71 -1.90
CA THR A 19 -8.92 -0.17 -3.24
C THR A 19 -7.69 0.71 -3.23
N LEU A 20 -6.75 0.44 -4.14
CA LEU A 20 -5.51 1.19 -4.27
C LEU A 20 -5.52 1.99 -5.58
N HIS A 21 -5.60 3.31 -5.46
CA HIS A 21 -5.33 4.23 -6.55
C HIS A 21 -3.81 4.33 -6.74
N GLY A 22 -3.32 3.91 -7.91
CA GLY A 22 -1.87 3.81 -8.10
C GLY A 22 -1.42 3.53 -9.53
N SER A 23 -0.10 3.59 -9.72
CA SER A 23 0.55 3.24 -10.99
C SER A 23 1.88 2.51 -10.77
N PRO A 24 2.37 1.70 -11.73
CA PRO A 24 3.63 0.98 -11.61
C PRO A 24 4.87 1.87 -11.45
N GLN A 25 4.86 3.10 -11.99
CA GLN A 25 5.99 4.04 -11.96
C GLN A 25 6.03 4.92 -10.69
N SER A 26 5.27 4.56 -9.66
CA SER A 26 5.17 5.32 -8.42
C SER A 26 5.61 4.48 -7.22
N ARG A 27 5.26 4.88 -5.99
CA ARG A 27 5.42 4.05 -4.78
C ARG A 27 4.28 3.06 -4.55
N SER A 28 3.25 3.04 -5.40
CA SER A 28 2.15 2.07 -5.32
C SER A 28 2.58 0.60 -5.35
N PRO A 29 3.65 0.19 -6.08
CA PRO A 29 4.15 -1.18 -6.04
C PRO A 29 4.53 -1.69 -4.65
N LEU A 30 4.91 -0.80 -3.72
CA LEU A 30 5.19 -1.19 -2.34
C LEU A 30 3.94 -1.76 -1.67
N VAL A 31 2.78 -1.12 -1.90
CA VAL A 31 1.52 -1.44 -1.24
C VAL A 31 0.85 -2.66 -1.88
N ASN A 32 0.80 -2.72 -3.23
CA ASN A 32 0.17 -3.86 -3.89
C ASN A 32 1.00 -5.14 -3.74
N TRP A 33 2.33 -5.05 -3.72
CA TRP A 33 3.18 -6.20 -3.45
C TRP A 33 2.94 -6.75 -2.05
N TYR A 34 2.90 -5.88 -1.04
CA TYR A 34 2.55 -6.29 0.32
C TYR A 34 1.18 -6.97 0.40
N ALA A 35 0.15 -6.40 -0.24
CA ALA A 35 -1.18 -6.99 -0.27
C ALA A 35 -1.18 -8.39 -0.90
N ILE A 36 -0.45 -8.58 -2.01
CA ILE A 36 -0.28 -9.88 -2.68
C ILE A 36 0.41 -10.88 -1.75
N GLU A 37 1.56 -10.52 -1.17
CA GLU A 37 2.34 -11.39 -0.28
C GLU A 37 1.55 -11.77 0.98
N ALA A 38 0.75 -10.84 1.50
CA ALA A 38 -0.07 -11.07 2.68
C ALA A 38 -1.38 -11.80 2.38
N GLY A 39 -1.71 -12.05 1.12
CA GLY A 39 -2.98 -12.65 0.70
C GLY A 39 -4.20 -11.76 0.97
N ILE A 40 -4.00 -10.44 1.03
CA ILE A 40 -5.06 -9.45 1.27
C ILE A 40 -5.80 -9.20 -0.07
N PRO A 41 -7.12 -9.43 -0.15
CA PRO A 41 -7.90 -9.07 -1.33
C PRO A 41 -7.92 -7.55 -1.51
N PHE A 42 -7.61 -7.08 -2.72
CA PHE A 42 -7.67 -5.67 -3.06
C PHE A 42 -7.99 -5.49 -4.56
N SER A 43 -8.41 -4.28 -4.92
CA SER A 43 -8.59 -3.86 -6.31
C SER A 43 -7.69 -2.66 -6.64
N MET A 44 -7.27 -2.56 -7.90
CA MET A 44 -6.55 -1.38 -8.40
C MET A 44 -7.54 -0.41 -9.05
N ALA A 45 -7.43 0.87 -8.71
CA ALA A 45 -8.17 1.95 -9.33
C ALA A 45 -7.22 2.87 -10.13
N PRO A 46 -7.75 3.64 -11.09
CA PRO A 46 -6.98 4.70 -11.74
C PRO A 46 -6.32 5.63 -10.70
N PRO A 47 -5.09 6.10 -10.95
CA PRO A 47 -4.35 6.93 -9.98
C PRO A 47 -5.01 8.29 -9.73
N ARG A 48 -5.83 8.77 -10.66
CA ARG A 48 -6.57 10.04 -10.58
C ARG A 48 -7.96 9.89 -11.21
N PRO A 49 -8.97 10.64 -10.73
CA PRO A 49 -8.94 11.47 -9.52
C PRO A 49 -8.86 10.62 -8.23
N SER A 50 -8.38 11.21 -7.14
CA SER A 50 -8.41 10.66 -5.79
C SER A 50 -8.56 11.79 -4.76
N ASN A 51 -8.92 11.46 -3.52
CA ASN A 51 -9.05 12.43 -2.42
C ASN A 51 -7.70 12.77 -1.76
N HIS A 52 -6.58 12.35 -2.36
CA HIS A 52 -5.25 12.67 -1.85
C HIS A 52 -5.03 14.21 -1.83
N PRO A 53 -4.73 14.83 -0.67
CA PRO A 53 -4.72 16.30 -0.53
C PRO A 53 -3.68 16.99 -1.43
N PHE A 54 -2.59 16.30 -1.75
CA PHE A 54 -1.54 16.79 -2.65
C PHE A 54 -1.57 16.18 -4.07
N GLY A 55 -2.59 15.36 -4.38
CA GLY A 55 -2.67 14.64 -5.65
C GLY A 55 -1.45 13.75 -5.92
N GLN A 56 -0.90 13.08 -4.90
CA GLN A 56 0.14 12.08 -5.10
C GLN A 56 -0.47 10.67 -5.07
N ILE A 57 0.33 9.68 -5.42
CA ILE A 57 -0.02 8.27 -5.35
C ILE A 57 1.08 7.49 -4.60
N PRO A 58 0.72 6.45 -3.83
CA PRO A 58 -0.61 5.82 -3.75
C PRO A 58 -1.65 6.57 -2.89
N PHE A 59 -2.93 6.26 -3.13
CA PHE A 59 -4.04 6.56 -2.23
C PHE A 59 -4.89 5.30 -2.04
N LEU A 60 -5.14 4.90 -0.80
CA LEU A 60 -5.88 3.71 -0.43
C LEU A 60 -7.23 4.12 0.15
N THR A 61 -8.28 3.46 -0.29
CA THR A 61 -9.59 3.50 0.36
C THR A 61 -9.96 2.11 0.85
N ASP A 62 -10.75 2.07 1.91
CA ASP A 62 -11.34 0.85 2.45
C ASP A 62 -12.79 1.14 2.85
N ASP A 63 -13.49 0.12 3.35
CA ASP A 63 -14.82 0.25 3.91
C ASP A 63 -14.86 1.29 5.06
N ASP A 64 -16.06 1.69 5.46
CA ASP A 64 -16.32 2.65 6.55
C ASP A 64 -15.74 4.07 6.30
N GLY A 65 -15.44 4.39 5.04
CA GLY A 65 -14.91 5.70 4.66
C GLY A 65 -13.46 5.91 5.07
N VAL A 66 -12.70 4.82 5.23
CA VAL A 66 -11.27 4.91 5.50
C VAL A 66 -10.55 5.41 4.25
N GLU A 67 -9.72 6.43 4.44
CA GLU A 67 -8.88 7.03 3.42
C GLU A 67 -7.45 7.16 3.95
N VAL A 68 -6.48 6.63 3.19
CA VAL A 68 -5.07 6.61 3.58
C VAL A 68 -4.22 7.09 2.42
N PHE A 69 -3.42 8.13 2.66
CA PHE A 69 -2.37 8.60 1.77
C PHE A 69 -1.00 8.35 2.39
N GLU A 70 0.09 8.47 1.61
CA GLU A 70 1.45 7.99 1.90
C GLU A 70 1.61 6.46 1.81
N SER A 71 2.56 6.00 0.99
CA SER A 71 2.80 4.55 0.81
C SER A 71 3.14 3.83 2.10
N GLY A 72 3.89 4.49 3.00
CA GLY A 72 4.23 3.95 4.31
C GLY A 72 3.00 3.80 5.21
N ALA A 73 2.12 4.80 5.24
CA ALA A 73 0.88 4.72 6.02
C ALA A 73 -0.08 3.66 5.46
N CYS A 74 -0.19 3.51 4.13
CA CYS A 74 -0.96 2.43 3.51
C CYS A 74 -0.45 1.05 3.95
N LEU A 75 0.87 0.83 3.97
CA LEU A 75 1.46 -0.41 4.47
C LEU A 75 1.14 -0.66 5.94
N LEU A 76 1.26 0.37 6.78
CA LEU A 76 0.97 0.26 8.21
C LEU A 76 -0.51 -0.02 8.48
N TYR A 77 -1.42 0.61 7.72
CA TYR A 77 -2.85 0.36 7.80
C TYR A 77 -3.19 -1.10 7.48
N LEU A 78 -2.68 -1.63 6.36
CA LEU A 78 -2.91 -3.01 5.97
C LEU A 78 -2.32 -3.99 6.99
N ALA A 79 -1.12 -3.71 7.51
CA ALA A 79 -0.51 -4.53 8.55
C ALA A 79 -1.31 -4.51 9.85
N ASP A 80 -1.80 -3.35 10.29
CA ASP A 80 -2.60 -3.25 11.52
C ASP A 80 -3.95 -3.94 11.36
N LYS A 81 -4.63 -3.76 10.22
CA LYS A 81 -5.95 -4.37 9.94
C LYS A 81 -5.89 -5.89 9.82
N TYR A 82 -4.85 -6.45 9.20
CA TYR A 82 -4.83 -7.88 8.82
C TYR A 82 -3.79 -8.74 9.55
N LYS A 83 -2.82 -8.15 10.24
CA LYS A 83 -1.74 -8.91 10.91
C LYS A 83 -1.63 -8.58 12.39
N SER A 84 -1.79 -7.32 12.78
CA SER A 84 -1.45 -6.90 14.13
C SER A 84 -2.45 -7.33 15.20
N SER A 85 -1.91 -7.77 16.32
CA SER A 85 -2.64 -8.08 17.56
C SER A 85 -2.17 -7.24 18.76
N SER A 86 -1.07 -6.48 18.64
CA SER A 86 -0.50 -5.71 19.75
C SER A 86 0.47 -4.59 19.32
N ALA A 87 0.74 -3.66 20.23
CA ALA A 87 1.73 -2.60 20.03
C ALA A 87 3.16 -3.14 19.86
N VAL A 88 3.49 -4.26 20.53
CA VAL A 88 4.81 -4.91 20.41
C VAL A 88 5.00 -5.44 19.00
N GLU A 89 3.96 -6.06 18.44
CA GLU A 89 3.97 -6.53 17.05
C GLU A 89 4.16 -5.36 16.09
N ARG A 90 3.36 -4.28 16.25
CA ARG A 90 3.49 -3.04 15.46
C ARG A 90 4.89 -2.47 15.43
N ALA A 91 5.58 -2.47 16.58
CA ALA A 91 6.93 -1.93 16.68
C ALA A 91 7.95 -2.66 15.78
N SER A 92 7.70 -3.94 15.43
CA SER A 92 8.62 -4.73 14.62
C SER A 92 8.73 -4.23 13.17
N TRP A 93 7.64 -3.71 12.59
CA TRP A 93 7.61 -3.16 11.23
C TRP A 93 7.57 -1.63 11.19
N THR A 94 6.88 -0.97 12.12
CA THR A 94 6.69 0.49 12.10
C THR A 94 8.02 1.24 12.08
N LYS A 95 9.00 0.79 12.87
CA LYS A 95 10.35 1.38 12.90
C LYS A 95 11.03 1.39 11.53
N TRP A 96 10.86 0.33 10.74
CA TRP A 96 11.48 0.19 9.43
C TRP A 96 10.74 0.97 8.36
N VAL A 97 9.40 0.99 8.40
CA VAL A 97 8.59 1.79 7.47
C VAL A 97 8.86 3.28 7.68
N VAL A 98 8.86 3.75 8.93
CA VAL A 98 9.13 5.17 9.24
C VAL A 98 10.54 5.57 8.83
N TRP A 99 11.54 4.74 9.13
CA TRP A 99 12.92 4.97 8.68
C TRP A 99 13.02 4.99 7.15
N ALA A 100 12.39 4.06 6.45
CA ALA A 100 12.44 4.00 4.99
C ALA A 100 11.80 5.24 4.33
N ASN A 101 10.68 5.70 4.87
CA ASN A 101 10.02 6.91 4.37
C ASN A 101 10.82 8.20 4.63
N SER A 102 11.66 8.21 5.67
CA SER A 102 12.41 9.42 6.07
C SER A 102 13.81 9.46 5.47
N GLU A 103 14.49 8.31 5.38
CA GLU A 103 15.93 8.24 5.12
C GLU A 103 16.29 7.46 3.85
N LEU A 104 15.61 6.33 3.62
CA LEU A 104 16.02 5.39 2.57
C LEU A 104 15.99 6.02 1.18
N ASP A 105 15.00 6.87 0.89
CA ASP A 105 14.91 7.49 -0.43
C ASP A 105 16.12 8.39 -0.74
N GLY A 106 16.60 9.16 0.25
CA GLY A 106 17.79 10.01 0.09
C GLY A 106 19.07 9.20 -0.11
N LEU A 107 19.15 8.01 0.49
CA LEU A 107 20.28 7.09 0.36
C LEU A 107 20.28 6.33 -0.97
N CYS A 108 19.10 5.88 -1.44
CA CYS A 108 18.98 5.03 -2.63
C CYS A 108 18.91 5.83 -3.93
N PHE A 109 18.36 7.04 -3.90
CA PHE A 109 18.10 7.84 -5.10
C PHE A 109 18.93 9.14 -5.15
N GLY A 110 19.66 9.44 -4.08
CA GLY A 110 20.59 10.56 -3.99
C GLY A 110 19.91 11.94 -3.90
N ALA A 111 20.64 12.91 -3.38
CA ALA A 111 20.27 14.31 -3.53
C ALA A 111 20.64 14.76 -4.95
N VAL A 112 19.70 15.33 -5.70
CA VAL A 112 20.03 16.01 -6.95
C VAL A 112 20.74 17.31 -6.58
N PRO A 113 21.95 17.61 -7.10
CA PRO A 113 22.63 18.87 -6.80
C PRO A 113 21.72 20.07 -7.12
N GLY A 114 21.36 20.86 -6.10
CA GLY A 114 20.45 22.01 -6.22
C GLY A 114 18.97 21.74 -5.96
N ASP A 115 18.55 20.48 -5.78
CA ASP A 115 17.20 20.12 -5.32
C ASP A 115 17.28 19.35 -4.00
N HIS A 116 16.87 20.01 -2.91
CA HIS A 116 16.80 19.39 -1.58
C HIS A 116 15.61 18.43 -1.43
N ARG A 117 14.78 18.29 -2.47
CA ARG A 117 13.60 17.42 -2.46
C ARG A 117 13.94 16.09 -3.14
N VAL A 118 13.70 14.99 -2.42
CA VAL A 118 13.55 13.68 -3.04
C VAL A 118 12.24 13.69 -3.83
N ARG A 119 12.30 13.94 -5.14
CA ARG A 119 11.12 13.87 -5.99
C ARG A 119 10.85 12.42 -6.35
N GLY A 120 9.88 11.79 -5.67
CA GLY A 120 9.20 10.64 -6.26
C GLY A 120 8.62 11.07 -7.61
N GLU A 121 8.82 10.28 -8.67
CA GLU A 121 8.48 10.64 -10.05
C GLU A 121 6.97 10.90 -10.31
N SER A 122 6.12 10.74 -9.30
CA SER A 122 4.67 10.98 -9.32
C SER A 122 4.25 12.40 -9.71
N MET A 123 5.16 13.38 -9.67
CA MET A 123 4.83 14.80 -9.89
C MET A 123 5.13 15.29 -11.32
N SER A 124 5.65 14.45 -12.22
CA SER A 124 6.22 14.94 -13.49
C SER A 124 5.41 14.66 -14.76
N ARG A 125 4.24 14.00 -14.74
CA ARG A 125 3.42 13.81 -15.96
C ARG A 125 1.90 13.88 -15.70
N PRO A 126 1.12 14.45 -16.65
CA PRO A 126 -0.34 14.45 -16.62
C PRO A 126 -0.93 13.04 -16.62
#